data_AF-A0A2W6AD79-F1
#
_entry.id   AF-A0A2W6AD79-F1
#
_cell.length_a   1.000
_cell.length_b   1.000
_cell.length_c   1.000
_cell.angle_alpha   90.00
_cell.angle_beta   90.00
_cell.angle_gamma   90.00
#
_symmetry.space_group_name_H-M   'P 1'
#
loop_
_entity.id
_entity.type
_entity.pdbx_description
1 polymer ?
#
loop_
_entity_poly.entity_id
_entity_poly.type
_entity_poly.pdbx_seq_one_letter_code
_entity_poly.pdbx_strand_id
1 'polypeptide(L)'
;MSKTGTLQAALSQNTGKSKAAIPDTPPIDAPPIGRAQSREGKDNVSAWLHSDFQTSLRLIHARTGKKKQELVAEALNDLFAKYDVPQVRQD
;
A
#
# COMPACT_ATOMS: atom_id res chain seq x y z
N MET A 1 -1.64 13.05 -44.35
CA MET A 1 -2.65 12.41 -43.48
C MET A 1 -2.14 12.43 -42.05
N SER A 2 -2.60 13.41 -41.25
CA SER A 2 -2.08 13.68 -39.90
C SER A 2 -2.81 12.87 -38.83
N LYS A 3 -2.30 11.66 -38.55
CA LYS A 3 -2.83 10.76 -37.50
C LYS A 3 -2.51 11.23 -36.07
N THR A 4 -1.66 12.25 -35.91
CA THR A 4 -1.27 12.81 -34.61
C THR A 4 -2.27 13.85 -34.09
N GLY A 5 -2.94 14.59 -34.97
CA GLY A 5 -3.93 15.60 -34.58
C GLY A 5 -5.20 15.02 -33.96
N THR A 6 -5.63 13.84 -34.42
CA THR A 6 -6.80 13.12 -33.89
C THR A 6 -6.57 12.58 -32.48
N LEU A 7 -5.34 12.16 -32.16
CA LEU A 7 -4.99 11.67 -30.82
C LEU A 7 -4.89 12.82 -29.80
N GLN A 8 -4.40 13.99 -30.22
CA GLN A 8 -4.31 15.16 -29.35
C GLN A 8 -5.70 15.75 -29.04
N ALA A 9 -6.60 15.73 -30.03
CA ALA A 9 -8.00 16.10 -29.84
C ALA A 9 -8.74 15.16 -28.86
N ALA A 10 -8.49 13.85 -28.96
CA ALA A 10 -9.06 12.86 -28.03
C ALA A 10 -8.54 13.02 -26.60
N LEU A 11 -7.26 13.41 -26.42
CA LEU A 11 -6.68 13.63 -25.10
C LEU A 11 -7.22 14.90 -24.43
N SER A 12 -7.38 15.99 -25.19
CA SER A 12 -7.99 17.23 -24.68
C SER A 12 -9.46 17.09 -24.32
N GLN A 13 -10.19 16.16 -24.95
CA GLN A 13 -11.57 15.86 -24.57
C GLN A 13 -11.68 15.01 -23.28
N ASN A 14 -10.62 14.31 -22.88
CA ASN A 14 -10.60 13.46 -21.68
C ASN A 14 -9.91 14.11 -20.46
N THR A 15 -9.41 15.35 -20.59
CA THR A 15 -9.04 16.14 -19.40
C THR A 15 -10.30 16.66 -18.73
N GLY A 16 -10.96 15.76 -17.99
CA GLY A 16 -12.10 16.04 -17.15
C GLY A 16 -11.83 17.19 -16.20
N LYS A 17 -12.23 18.39 -16.62
CA LYS A 17 -12.35 19.56 -15.77
C LYS A 17 -13.62 20.34 -16.12
N SER A 18 -14.70 19.62 -16.39
CA SER A 18 -16.04 20.11 -16.08
C SER A 18 -16.24 19.98 -14.57
N LYS A 19 -15.75 20.98 -13.84
CA LYS A 19 -16.25 21.27 -12.49
C LYS A 19 -17.70 21.71 -12.66
N ALA A 20 -18.61 20.74 -12.76
CA ALA A 20 -20.01 20.99 -12.47
C ALA A 20 -20.04 21.62 -11.07
N ALA A 21 -20.70 22.75 -10.93
CA ALA A 21 -20.92 23.38 -9.64
C ALA A 21 -21.58 22.35 -8.72
N ILE A 22 -20.84 21.89 -7.72
CA ILE A 22 -21.40 21.11 -6.63
C ILE A 22 -22.34 22.11 -5.91
N PRO A 23 -23.64 21.83 -5.75
CA PRO A 23 -24.45 22.65 -4.84
C PRO A 23 -23.75 22.64 -3.47
N ASP A 24 -23.67 23.80 -2.81
CA ASP A 24 -23.16 23.95 -1.44
C ASP A 24 -24.10 23.21 -0.47
N THR A 25 -24.04 21.89 -0.50
CA THR A 25 -24.53 21.05 0.58
C THR A 25 -23.49 21.19 1.69
N PRO A 26 -23.86 21.63 2.90
CA PRO A 26 -22.93 21.60 4.02
C PRO A 26 -22.36 20.18 4.13
N PRO A 27 -21.05 20.02 4.40
CA PRO A 27 -20.49 18.69 4.61
C PRO A 27 -21.30 18.04 5.73
N ILE A 28 -22.01 16.97 5.38
CA ILE A 28 -22.58 16.08 6.37
C ILE A 28 -21.35 15.56 7.12
N ASP A 29 -21.21 15.94 8.39
CA ASP A 29 -20.27 15.35 9.34
C ASP A 29 -20.60 13.86 9.44
N ALA A 30 -20.15 13.09 8.45
CA ALA A 30 -20.15 11.66 8.52
C ALA A 30 -19.23 11.32 9.70
N PRO A 31 -19.73 10.63 10.75
CA PRO A 31 -18.87 10.23 11.84
C PRO A 31 -17.69 9.46 11.23
N PRO A 32 -16.45 9.72 11.67
CA PRO A 32 -15.30 9.01 11.14
C PRO A 32 -15.58 7.53 11.28
N ILE A 33 -15.65 6.81 10.15
CA ILE A 33 -15.75 5.36 10.14
C ILE A 33 -14.54 4.89 10.95
N GLY A 34 -14.80 4.42 12.17
CA GLY A 34 -13.75 3.99 13.08
C GLY A 34 -12.91 2.97 12.34
N ARG A 35 -11.66 3.33 12.01
CA ARG A 35 -10.73 2.36 11.43
C ARG A 35 -10.63 1.23 12.45
N ALA A 36 -10.99 0.02 12.04
CA ALA A 36 -10.83 -1.17 12.87
C ALA A 36 -9.43 -1.16 13.52
N GLN A 37 -9.33 -1.61 14.77
CA GLN A 37 -8.08 -1.66 15.53
C GLN A 37 -7.13 -2.71 14.95
N SER A 38 -6.62 -2.45 13.74
CA SER A 38 -5.74 -3.37 12.98
C SER A 38 -4.40 -3.69 13.68
N ARG A 39 -4.13 -2.98 14.78
CA ARG A 39 -2.91 -2.99 15.58
C ARG A 39 -3.10 -3.57 16.97
N GLU A 40 -4.31 -3.95 17.37
CA GLU A 40 -4.54 -4.59 18.67
C GLU A 40 -3.68 -5.86 18.78
N GLY A 41 -2.92 -5.99 19.88
CA GLY A 41 -1.98 -7.09 20.09
C GLY A 41 -0.71 -7.07 19.23
N LYS A 42 -0.41 -5.99 18.51
CA LYS A 42 0.78 -5.88 17.64
C LYS A 42 1.73 -4.78 18.09
N ASP A 43 2.98 -5.16 18.36
CA ASP A 43 4.05 -4.21 18.61
C ASP A 43 4.73 -3.74 17.31
N ASN A 44 5.12 -2.47 17.26
CA ASN A 44 5.86 -1.94 16.12
C ASN A 44 7.36 -2.20 16.29
N VAL A 45 7.91 -3.03 15.40
CA VAL A 45 9.36 -3.22 15.27
C VAL A 45 9.83 -2.46 14.03
N SER A 46 10.73 -1.49 14.21
CA SER A 46 11.25 -0.65 13.13
C SER A 46 12.78 -0.55 13.17
N ALA A 47 13.39 -0.41 12.00
CA ALA A 47 14.83 -0.24 11.82
C ALA A 47 15.11 0.61 10.58
N TRP A 48 16.21 1.37 10.61
CA TRP A 48 16.74 2.07 9.44
C TRP A 48 17.55 1.09 8.59
N LEU A 49 17.09 0.82 7.36
CA LEU A 49 17.72 -0.11 6.42
C LEU A 49 17.97 0.58 5.08
N HIS A 50 18.87 0.02 4.28
CA HIS A 50 19.10 0.48 2.91
C HIS A 50 17.81 0.36 2.07
N SER A 51 17.61 1.29 1.12
CA SER A 51 16.38 1.35 0.30
C SER A 51 16.11 0.06 -0.48
N ASP A 52 17.16 -0.67 -0.84
CA ASP A 52 17.05 -1.89 -1.63
C ASP A 52 16.31 -3.02 -0.91
N PHE A 53 16.31 -3.03 0.43
CA PHE A 53 15.49 -3.97 1.19
C PHE A 53 14.02 -3.80 0.87
N GLN A 54 13.54 -2.56 0.74
CA GLN A 54 12.16 -2.29 0.40
C GLN A 54 11.85 -2.70 -1.05
N THR A 55 12.79 -2.50 -1.97
CA THR A 55 12.66 -2.95 -3.37
C THR A 55 12.53 -4.46 -3.45
N SER A 56 13.41 -5.20 -2.77
CA SER A 56 13.36 -6.67 -2.75
C SER A 56 12.09 -7.21 -2.10
N LEU A 57 11.65 -6.63 -0.97
CA LEU A 57 10.38 -7.01 -0.35
C LEU A 57 9.19 -6.81 -1.29
N ARG A 58 9.19 -5.74 -2.09
CA ARG A 58 8.13 -5.49 -3.09
C ARG A 58 8.17 -6.51 -4.23
N LEU A 59 9.34 -6.95 -4.67
CA LEU A 59 9.46 -8.01 -5.67
C LEU A 59 8.91 -9.35 -5.15
N ILE A 60 9.22 -9.70 -3.90
CA ILE A 60 8.69 -10.92 -3.27
C ILE A 60 7.17 -10.84 -3.12
N HIS A 61 6.65 -9.68 -2.69
CA HIS A 61 5.20 -9.44 -2.65
C HIS A 61 4.56 -9.64 -4.02
N ALA A 62 5.13 -9.06 -5.09
CA ALA A 62 4.61 -9.21 -6.45
C ALA A 62 4.60 -10.68 -6.93
N ARG A 63 5.56 -11.49 -6.48
CA ARG A 63 5.65 -12.91 -6.84
C ARG A 63 4.71 -13.82 -6.04
N THR A 64 4.49 -13.50 -4.76
CA THR A 64 3.85 -14.43 -3.80
C THR A 64 2.48 -13.96 -3.32
N GLY A 65 2.14 -12.68 -3.49
CA GLY A 65 0.96 -12.05 -2.90
C GLY A 65 1.07 -11.77 -1.39
N LYS A 66 2.10 -12.29 -0.70
CA LYS A 66 2.29 -12.12 0.75
C LYS A 66 2.45 -10.66 1.13
N LYS A 67 1.81 -10.22 2.20
CA LYS A 67 1.91 -8.82 2.66
C LYS A 67 3.30 -8.56 3.24
N LYS A 68 3.73 -7.29 3.23
CA LYS A 68 5.03 -6.89 3.82
C LYS A 68 5.18 -7.35 5.28
N GLN A 69 4.10 -7.32 6.07
CA GLN A 69 4.13 -7.78 7.46
C GLN A 69 4.45 -9.28 7.56
N GLU A 70 3.85 -10.11 6.70
CA GLU A 70 4.11 -11.56 6.64
C GLU A 70 5.56 -11.84 6.22
N LEU A 71 6.05 -11.14 5.20
CA LEU A 71 7.43 -11.29 4.72
C LEU A 71 8.47 -10.92 5.78
N VAL A 72 8.21 -9.86 6.54
CA VAL A 72 9.09 -9.45 7.65
C VAL A 72 9.03 -10.47 8.79
N ALA A 73 7.84 -10.99 9.13
CA ALA A 73 7.70 -12.02 10.16
C ALA A 73 8.43 -13.32 9.77
N GLU A 74 8.34 -13.74 8.50
CA GLU A 74 9.06 -14.89 7.95
C GLU A 74 10.58 -14.69 8.05
N ALA A 75 11.09 -13.56 7.57
CA ALA A 75 12.53 -13.26 7.64
C ALA A 75 13.06 -13.21 9.08
N LEU A 76 12.27 -12.70 10.02
CA LEU A 76 12.63 -12.71 11.45
C LEU A 76 12.62 -14.13 12.03
N ASN A 77 11.64 -14.96 11.67
CA ASN A 77 11.61 -16.35 12.13
C ASN A 77 12.75 -17.20 11.56
N ASP A 78 13.17 -16.95 10.32
CA ASP A 78 14.36 -17.56 9.74
C ASP A 78 15.63 -17.14 10.50
N LEU A 79 15.69 -15.86 10.91
CA LEU A 79 16.76 -15.35 11.76
C LEU A 79 16.73 -16.00 13.15
N PHE A 80 15.56 -16.15 13.78
CA PHE A 80 15.42 -16.79 15.09
C PHE A 80 15.85 -18.25 15.05
N ALA A 81 15.44 -19.00 14.02
CA ALA A 81 15.90 -20.38 13.81
C ALA A 81 17.42 -20.46 13.67
N LYS A 82 18.04 -19.51 12.94
CA LYS A 82 19.49 -19.46 12.77
C LYS A 82 20.26 -19.28 14.09
N TYR A 83 19.64 -18.68 15.11
CA TYR A 83 20.25 -18.45 16.42
C TYR A 83 19.63 -19.32 17.53
N ASP A 84 18.90 -20.38 17.17
CA ASP A 84 18.24 -21.31 18.11
C ASP A 84 17.31 -20.60 19.12
N VAL A 85 16.66 -19.52 18.70
CA VAL A 85 15.66 -18.78 19.49
C VAL A 85 14.26 -19.27 19.08
N PRO A 86 13.28 -19.33 20.01
CA PRO A 86 11.91 -19.71 19.69
C PRO A 86 11.31 -18.89 18.53
N GLN A 87 10.76 -19.60 17.54
CA GLN A 87 10.03 -18.98 16.43
C GLN A 87 8.62 -18.58 16.87
N VAL A 88 8.11 -17.49 16.30
CA VAL A 88 6.77 -16.96 16.59
C VAL A 88 5.81 -17.43 15.50
N ARG A 89 4.79 -18.21 15.88
CA ARG A 89 3.66 -18.56 14.99
C ARG A 89 2.45 -17.69 15.34
N GLN A 90 1.85 -17.09 14.33
CA GLN A 90 0.59 -16.37 14.44
C GLN A 90 -0.47 -17.27 13.82
N ASP A 91 -1.25 -17.94 14.66
CA ASP A 91 -2.44 -18.70 14.24
C ASP A 91 -3.62 -17.75 13.98
#